data_AF-A0A0C9Y8F5-F1
#
_entry.id   AF-A0A0C9Y8F5-F1
#
_cell.length_a   1.000
_cell.length_b   1.000
_cell.length_c   1.000
_cell.angle_alpha   90.00
_cell.angle_beta   90.00
_cell.angle_gamma   90.00
#
_symmetry.space_group_name_H-M   'P 1'
#
loop_
_entity.id
_entity.type
_entity.pdbx_description
1 polymer ?
#
loop_
_entity_poly.entity_id
_entity_poly.type
_entity_poly.pdbx_seq_one_letter_code
_entity_poly.pdbx_strand_id
1 'polypeptide(L)'
;MPVSNIESEQLKQEWSSPIYAFFVQEPTTEYVTGRRSHVFWCTAKGCKKGVRRFLDKSDARSTGNMHKHVRVCWGEDIFHQITQTKNATVAREAVKNYVKNGSIKVALDCKGKVGYSHRQHTKIETR
;
A
#
# COMPACT_ATOMS: atom_id res chain seq x y z
N MET A 1 5.71 9.71 29.63
CA MET A 1 6.19 10.73 28.67
C MET A 1 5.46 10.53 27.34
N PRO A 2 4.37 11.27 27.01
CA PRO A 2 3.64 11.04 25.77
C PRO A 2 4.23 11.91 24.66
N VAL A 3 5.28 11.42 24.01
CA VAL A 3 5.83 12.03 22.77
C VAL A 3 5.10 11.47 21.53
N SER A 4 4.04 10.66 21.71
CA SER A 4 3.59 9.70 20.71
C SER A 4 2.55 10.19 19.71
N ASN A 5 1.87 11.33 19.92
CA ASN A 5 0.77 11.75 19.02
C ASN A 5 1.15 12.83 18.00
N ILE A 6 2.03 13.78 18.34
CA ILE A 6 2.32 14.93 17.45
C ILE A 6 3.24 14.53 16.28
N GLU A 7 4.27 13.73 16.54
CA GLU A 7 5.17 13.23 15.48
C GLU A 7 4.43 12.38 14.45
N SER A 8 3.46 11.56 14.88
CA SER A 8 2.66 10.70 13.99
C SER A 8 1.82 11.52 13.01
N GLU A 9 1.18 12.60 13.48
CA GLU A 9 0.31 13.44 12.63
C GLU A 9 1.08 14.26 11.60
N GLN A 10 2.26 14.79 11.95
CA GLN A 10 3.10 15.53 11.00
C GLN A 10 3.69 14.60 9.92
N LEU A 11 4.14 13.40 10.31
CA LEU A 11 4.66 12.40 9.37
C LEU A 11 3.59 11.89 8.39
N LYS A 12 2.33 11.79 8.83
CA LYS A 12 1.19 11.45 7.95
C LYS A 12 0.98 12.49 6.85
N GLN A 13 1.27 13.77 7.10
CA GLN A 13 1.18 14.82 6.08
C GLN A 13 2.26 14.65 5.00
N GLU A 14 3.44 14.15 5.37
CA GLU A 14 4.51 13.85 4.41
C GLU A 14 4.21 12.63 3.54
N TRP A 15 3.33 11.72 3.99
CA TRP A 15 2.92 10.52 3.26
C TRP A 15 1.70 10.79 2.36
N SER A 16 1.81 11.83 1.54
CA SER A 16 0.77 12.27 0.59
C SER A 16 0.70 11.44 -0.69
N SER A 17 1.69 10.56 -0.93
CA SER A 17 1.69 9.71 -2.12
C SER A 17 0.60 8.64 -2.06
N PRO A 18 -0.14 8.37 -3.15
CA PRO A 18 -1.17 7.33 -3.21
C PRO A 18 -0.68 5.93 -2.85
N ILE A 19 0.63 5.65 -2.97
CA ILE A 19 1.20 4.34 -2.65
C ILE A 19 0.97 3.93 -1.19
N TYR A 20 0.88 4.89 -0.27
CA TYR A 20 0.63 4.61 1.15
C TYR A 20 -0.78 4.06 1.40
N ALA A 21 -1.72 4.20 0.44
CA ALA A 21 -3.06 3.63 0.56
C ALA A 21 -3.07 2.10 0.67
N PHE A 22 -2.05 1.43 0.12
CA PHE A 22 -1.91 -0.02 0.15
C PHE A 22 -1.38 -0.58 1.48
N PHE A 23 -1.06 0.30 2.42
CA PHE A 23 -0.41 -0.06 3.68
C PHE A 23 -1.20 0.45 4.88
N VAL A 24 -0.96 -0.16 6.04
CA VAL A 24 -1.49 0.31 7.33
C VAL A 24 -0.95 1.72 7.59
N GLN A 25 -1.86 2.62 8.00
CA GLN A 25 -1.58 4.04 8.16
C GLN A 25 -0.61 4.34 9.31
N GLU A 26 -0.62 3.49 10.33
CA GLU A 26 0.26 3.57 11.48
C GLU A 26 1.36 2.53 11.29
N PRO A 27 2.50 2.88 10.67
CA PRO A 27 3.59 1.94 10.51
C PRO A 27 4.20 1.62 11.87
N THR A 28 4.69 0.40 12.01
CA THR A 28 5.42 0.00 13.21
C THR A 28 6.80 0.65 13.19
N THR A 29 7.19 1.30 14.28
CA THR A 29 8.56 1.79 14.45
C THR A 29 9.43 0.65 14.96
N GLU A 30 10.48 0.30 14.22
CA GLU A 30 11.44 -0.75 14.58
C GLU A 30 12.87 -0.19 14.61
N TYR A 31 13.70 -0.76 15.48
CA TYR A 31 15.14 -0.54 15.50
C TYR A 31 15.85 -1.77 14.97
N VAL A 32 16.53 -1.64 13.83
CA VAL A 32 17.33 -2.71 13.23
C VAL A 32 18.78 -2.29 13.31
N THR A 33 19.60 -3.06 14.03
CA THR A 33 21.03 -2.79 14.21
C THR A 33 21.29 -1.34 14.67
N GLY A 34 20.49 -0.83 15.61
CA GLY A 34 20.58 0.54 16.12
C GLY A 34 20.00 1.64 15.20
N ARG A 35 19.46 1.29 14.02
CA ARG A 35 18.87 2.25 13.08
C ARG A 35 17.35 2.25 13.17
N ARG A 36 16.75 3.43 13.29
CA ARG A 36 15.29 3.61 13.33
C ARG A 36 14.69 3.41 11.94
N SER A 37 13.63 2.62 11.87
CA SER A 37 12.91 2.32 10.63
C SER A 37 11.40 2.28 10.86
N HIS A 38 10.64 2.58 9.82
CA HIS A 38 9.20 2.37 9.75
C HIS A 38 8.90 1.14 8.92
N VAL A 39 8.05 0.26 9.45
CA VAL A 39 7.54 -0.91 8.75
C VAL A 39 6.10 -0.66 8.33
N PHE A 40 5.90 -0.57 7.03
CA PHE A 40 4.59 -0.40 6.41
C PHE A 40 4.00 -1.78 6.09
N TRP A 41 2.96 -2.18 6.80
CA TRP A 41 2.29 -3.46 6.63
C TRP A 41 1.30 -3.42 5.48
N CYS A 42 1.38 -4.38 4.55
CA CYS A 42 0.46 -4.49 3.42
C CYS A 42 -0.97 -4.82 3.89
N THR A 43 -1.97 -4.18 3.28
CA THR A 43 -3.39 -4.41 3.62
C THR A 43 -4.09 -5.44 2.73
N ALA A 44 -3.36 -6.06 1.79
CA ALA A 44 -3.93 -7.08 0.91
C ALA A 44 -4.41 -8.30 1.71
N LYS A 45 -5.57 -8.84 1.35
CA LYS A 45 -6.08 -10.07 1.96
C LYS A 45 -5.04 -11.20 1.86
N GLY A 46 -4.64 -11.74 3.01
CA GLY A 46 -3.67 -12.85 3.10
C GLY A 46 -2.20 -12.43 3.00
N CYS A 47 -1.88 -11.17 2.73
CA CYS A 47 -0.49 -10.70 2.74
C CYS A 47 -0.05 -10.34 4.15
N LYS A 48 1.08 -10.89 4.60
CA LYS A 48 1.71 -10.57 5.90
C LYS A 48 3.04 -9.82 5.74
N LYS A 49 3.30 -9.25 4.57
CA LYS A 49 4.58 -8.61 4.28
C LYS A 49 4.60 -7.16 4.78
N GLY A 50 5.59 -6.85 5.60
CA GLY A 50 5.97 -5.48 5.96
C GLY A 50 7.08 -4.97 5.06
N VAL A 51 6.93 -3.75 4.55
CA VAL A 51 7.99 -3.05 3.80
C VAL A 51 8.70 -2.09 4.74
N ARG A 52 9.98 -2.35 5.00
CA ARG A 52 10.82 -1.52 5.87
C ARG A 52 11.38 -0.31 5.13
N ARG A 53 11.35 0.83 5.80
CA ARG A 53 11.92 2.11 5.37
C ARG A 53 12.77 2.70 6.48
N PHE A 54 14.06 2.82 6.23
CA PHE A 54 15.01 3.41 7.16
C PHE A 54 14.88 4.93 7.18
N LEU A 55 14.97 5.54 8.37
CA LEU A 55 14.82 6.98 8.55
C LEU A 55 16.17 7.71 8.61
N ASP A 56 17.29 6.98 8.70
CA ASP A 56 18.63 7.53 8.94
C ASP A 56 19.34 8.04 7.67
N LYS A 57 18.79 7.80 6.47
CA LYS A 57 19.47 8.05 5.20
C LYS A 57 18.74 9.05 4.31
N SER A 58 19.46 9.61 3.34
CA SER A 58 18.90 10.55 2.34
C SER A 58 17.80 9.93 1.47
N ASP A 59 17.79 8.60 1.32
CA ASP A 59 16.73 7.85 0.65
C ASP A 59 15.56 7.50 1.58
N ALA A 60 15.51 8.05 2.81
CA ALA A 60 14.38 7.92 3.72
C ALA A 60 13.07 8.39 3.09
N ARG A 61 13.09 9.14 1.98
CA ARG A 61 11.89 9.51 1.23
C ARG A 61 11.49 8.51 0.12
N SER A 62 12.34 7.58 -0.25
CA SER A 62 12.11 6.63 -1.35
C SER A 62 10.97 5.65 -1.06
N THR A 63 10.13 5.41 -2.07
CA THR A 63 9.01 4.45 -2.04
C THR A 63 9.23 3.26 -2.98
N GLY A 64 10.41 3.12 -3.58
CA GLY A 64 10.67 2.10 -4.61
C GLY A 64 10.38 0.67 -4.16
N ASN A 65 10.72 0.33 -2.91
CA ASN A 65 10.43 -1.01 -2.35
C ASN A 65 8.92 -1.24 -2.16
N MET A 66 8.17 -0.18 -1.84
CA MET A 66 6.70 -0.24 -1.71
C MET A 66 6.06 -0.48 -3.08
N HIS A 67 6.52 0.23 -4.12
CA HIS A 67 6.06 0.04 -5.50
C HIS A 67 6.27 -1.40 -5.98
N LYS A 68 7.50 -1.93 -5.81
CA LYS A 68 7.82 -3.32 -6.18
C LYS A 68 6.91 -4.32 -5.48
N HIS A 69 6.67 -4.14 -4.19
CA HIS A 69 5.78 -5.02 -3.44
C HIS A 69 4.33 -4.93 -3.93
N VAL A 70 3.79 -3.72 -4.07
CA VAL A 70 2.38 -3.51 -4.42
C VAL A 70 2.07 -4.09 -5.80
N ARG A 71 2.93 -3.86 -6.81
CA ARG A 71 2.74 -4.43 -8.16
C ARG A 71 2.60 -5.95 -8.15
N VAL A 72 3.43 -6.64 -7.37
CA VAL A 72 3.38 -8.11 -7.25
C VAL A 72 2.17 -8.57 -6.41
N CYS A 73 1.87 -7.85 -5.33
CA CYS A 73 0.86 -8.27 -4.35
C CYS A 73 -0.58 -7.95 -4.76
N TRP A 74 -0.78 -6.79 -5.39
CA TRP A 74 -2.10 -6.29 -5.81
C TRP A 74 -2.30 -6.40 -7.32
N GLY A 75 -1.23 -6.56 -8.10
CA GLY A 75 -1.28 -6.54 -9.55
C GLY A 75 -1.04 -5.14 -10.13
N GLU A 76 -0.51 -5.12 -11.36
CA GLU A 76 -0.08 -3.90 -12.05
C GLU A 76 -1.28 -2.97 -12.34
N ASP A 77 -2.41 -3.53 -12.75
CA ASP A 77 -3.63 -2.76 -13.06
C ASP A 77 -4.15 -1.99 -11.84
N ILE A 78 -4.23 -2.67 -10.69
CA ILE A 78 -4.69 -2.10 -9.43
C ILE A 78 -3.72 -1.01 -8.97
N PHE A 79 -2.42 -1.31 -9.05
CA PHE A 79 -1.36 -0.35 -8.75
C PHE A 79 -1.52 0.92 -9.60
N HIS A 80 -1.70 0.80 -10.93
CA HIS A 80 -1.84 1.96 -11.82
C HIS A 80 -3.11 2.76 -11.54
N GLN A 81 -4.27 2.12 -11.35
CA GLN A 81 -5.52 2.83 -11.10
C GLN A 81 -5.46 3.68 -9.81
N ILE A 82 -4.91 3.10 -8.74
CA ILE A 82 -4.80 3.80 -7.45
C ILE A 82 -3.72 4.87 -7.50
N THR A 83 -2.56 4.59 -8.12
CA THR A 83 -1.45 5.57 -8.17
C THR A 83 -1.70 6.77 -9.08
N GLN A 84 -2.60 6.64 -10.06
CA GLN A 84 -3.06 7.77 -10.88
C GLN A 84 -4.01 8.72 -10.14
N THR A 85 -4.50 8.33 -8.97
CA THR A 85 -5.40 9.17 -8.18
C THR A 85 -4.62 10.33 -7.58
N LYS A 86 -5.03 11.57 -7.84
CA LYS A 86 -4.36 12.79 -7.32
C LYS A 86 -4.51 12.96 -5.80
N ASN A 87 -5.43 12.24 -5.18
CA ASN A 87 -5.81 12.40 -3.77
C ASN A 87 -5.56 11.10 -2.98
N ALA A 88 -4.72 11.19 -1.95
CA ALA A 88 -4.39 10.06 -1.08
C ALA A 88 -5.61 9.49 -0.33
N THR A 89 -6.58 10.33 0.04
CA THR A 89 -7.81 9.89 0.72
C THR A 89 -8.67 9.04 -0.21
N VAL A 90 -8.85 9.47 -1.46
CA VAL A 90 -9.59 8.71 -2.48
C VAL A 90 -8.91 7.37 -2.76
N ALA A 91 -7.57 7.37 -2.87
CA ALA A 91 -6.79 6.15 -3.02
C ALA A 91 -7.02 5.18 -1.84
N ARG A 92 -7.05 5.68 -0.59
CA ARG A 92 -7.30 4.88 0.62
C ARG A 92 -8.69 4.26 0.60
N GLU A 93 -9.72 5.01 0.24
CA GLU A 93 -11.09 4.51 0.15
C GLU A 93 -11.23 3.42 -0.91
N ALA A 94 -10.64 3.64 -2.09
CA ALA A 94 -10.64 2.66 -3.17
C ALA A 94 -9.94 1.35 -2.75
N VAL A 95 -8.78 1.42 -2.09
CA VAL A 95 -8.09 0.24 -1.54
C VAL A 95 -8.95 -0.47 -0.50
N LYS A 96 -9.55 0.27 0.44
CA LYS A 96 -10.41 -0.31 1.49
C LYS A 96 -11.63 -1.02 0.90
N ASN A 97 -12.26 -0.44 -0.13
CA ASN A 97 -13.38 -1.04 -0.84
C ASN A 97 -12.96 -2.31 -1.57
N TYR A 98 -11.80 -2.32 -2.22
CA TYR A 98 -11.25 -3.52 -2.85
C TYR A 98 -11.01 -4.64 -1.85
N VAL A 99 -10.38 -4.33 -0.71
CA VAL A 99 -10.12 -5.33 0.34
C VAL A 99 -11.45 -5.93 0.81
N LYS A 100 -12.49 -5.13 1.04
CA LYS A 100 -13.80 -5.64 1.48
C LYS A 100 -14.48 -6.50 0.42
N ASN A 101 -14.66 -5.97 -0.78
CA ASN A 101 -15.60 -6.49 -1.77
C ASN A 101 -14.92 -7.29 -2.90
N GLY A 102 -13.59 -7.28 -2.99
CA GLY A 102 -12.84 -7.91 -4.08
C GLY A 102 -12.96 -7.22 -5.44
N SER A 103 -13.68 -6.10 -5.52
CA SER A 103 -13.89 -5.34 -6.76
C SER A 103 -13.53 -3.87 -6.59
N ILE A 104 -12.76 -3.33 -7.55
CA ILE A 104 -12.42 -1.89 -7.64
C ILE A 104 -13.49 -1.10 -8.38
N LYS A 105 -14.43 -1.79 -9.04
CA LYS A 105 -15.35 -1.21 -10.03
C LYS A 105 -16.22 -0.05 -9.53
N VAL A 106 -16.46 0.06 -8.22
CA VAL A 106 -17.39 1.09 -7.71
C VAL A 106 -16.71 2.43 -7.41
N ALA A 107 -15.39 2.46 -7.13
CA ALA A 107 -14.72 3.70 -6.68
C ALA A 107 -13.92 4.44 -7.76
N LEU A 108 -13.60 3.79 -8.88
CA LEU A 108 -12.67 4.31 -9.90
C LEU A 108 -13.22 4.25 -11.32
N ASP A 109 -14.55 4.24 -11.50
CA ASP A 109 -15.23 4.29 -12.81
C ASP A 109 -15.10 5.68 -13.49
N CYS A 110 -13.88 6.20 -13.53
CA CYS A 110 -13.49 7.44 -14.21
C CYS A 110 -12.15 7.22 -14.91
N LYS A 111 -12.06 6.25 -15.84
CA LYS A 111 -11.37 6.36 -17.15
C LYS A 111 -11.10 4.98 -17.79
N GLY A 112 -11.90 4.66 -18.80
CA GLY A 112 -11.43 4.11 -20.08
C GLY A 112 -10.90 2.67 -20.11
N LYS A 113 -11.73 1.78 -20.69
CA LYS A 113 -11.46 0.42 -21.18
C LYS A 113 -11.23 -0.68 -20.13
N VAL A 114 -12.30 -1.43 -19.91
CA VAL A 114 -12.34 -2.74 -19.26
C VAL A 114 -11.56 -3.76 -20.11
N GLY A 115 -10.30 -4.02 -19.76
CA GLY A 115 -9.61 -5.25 -20.14
C GLY A 115 -9.99 -6.36 -19.16
N TYR A 116 -10.84 -7.27 -19.58
CA TYR A 116 -11.25 -8.42 -18.75
C TYR A 116 -10.08 -9.39 -18.62
N SER A 117 -9.40 -9.44 -17.47
CA SER A 117 -8.39 -10.47 -17.18
C SER A 117 -9.08 -11.69 -16.58
N HIS A 118 -9.37 -12.69 -17.42
CA HIS A 118 -9.81 -14.01 -16.97
C HIS A 118 -8.58 -14.78 -16.46
N ARG A 119 -8.28 -14.69 -15.17
CA ARG A 119 -7.34 -15.63 -14.53
C ARG A 119 -8.10 -16.91 -14.17
N GLN A 120 -7.89 -17.97 -14.93
CA GLN A 120 -8.29 -19.32 -14.50
C GLN A 120 -7.53 -19.68 -13.22
N HIS A 121 -8.26 -20.06 -12.18
CA HIS A 121 -7.67 -20.72 -11.01
C HIS A 121 -7.29 -22.14 -11.41
N THR A 122 -6.02 -22.39 -11.73
CA THR A 122 -5.50 -23.76 -11.78
C THR A 122 -5.22 -24.21 -10.35
N LYS A 123 -6.25 -24.71 -9.67
CA LYS A 123 -6.06 -25.69 -8.60
C LYS A 123 -5.92 -27.04 -9.27
N ILE A 124 -4.74 -27.67 -9.14
CA ILE A 124 -4.61 -29.11 -9.27
C ILE A 124 -3.96 -29.58 -7.97
N GLU A 125 -4.81 -29.95 -7.02
CA GLU A 125 -4.49 -30.94 -5.99
C GLU A 125 -4.94 -32.29 -6.53
N THR A 126 -4.03 -33.24 -6.72
CA THR A 126 -4.23 -34.71 -6.88
C THR A 126 -2.81 -35.31 -6.89
N ARG A 127 -2.36 -36.29 -6.10
CA ARG A 127 -2.90 -37.20 -5.09
C ARG A 127 -1.72 -37.65 -4.22
#